data_AF-A0A845ZQI8-F1
#
_entry.id   AF-A0A845ZQI8-F1
#
_cell.length_a   1.000
_cell.length_b   1.000
_cell.length_c   1.000
_cell.angle_alpha   90.00
_cell.angle_beta   90.00
_cell.angle_gamma   90.00
#
_symmetry.space_group_name_H-M   'P 1'
#
loop_
_entity.id
_entity.type
_entity.pdbx_description
1 polymer ?
#
loop_
_entity_poly.entity_id
_entity_poly.type
_entity_poly.pdbx_seq_one_letter_code
_entity_poly.pdbx_strand_id
1 'polypeptide(L)' 'MKALSMHPIMEQSFAIIDQQIGEHQFNPAEYAIVRRVIHSTADFEFAQLLRFSENAIASGISALSQGTPIVTDVGMVKQ' A
#
# COMPACT_ATOMS: atom_id res chain seq x y z
N MET A 1 8.42 -20.79 4.29
CA MET A 1 7.94 -19.49 4.78
C MET A 1 6.50 -19.65 5.24
N LYS A 2 6.21 -19.40 6.51
CA LYS A 2 4.84 -19.44 7.01
C LYS A 2 4.14 -18.18 6.48
N ALA A 3 3.10 -18.33 5.67
CA ALA A 3 2.26 -17.19 5.32
C ALA A 3 1.70 -16.63 6.62
N LEU A 4 2.01 -15.37 6.96
CA LEU A 4 1.31 -14.70 8.05
C LEU A 4 -0.16 -14.62 7.62
N SER A 5 -1.05 -15.31 8.33
CA SER A 5 -2.48 -15.10 8.13
C SER A 5 -2.79 -13.66 8.52
N MET A 6 -3.46 -12.92 7.65
CA MET A 6 -3.91 -11.58 7.99
C MET A 6 -4.88 -11.66 9.18
N HIS A 7 -4.90 -10.62 10.01
CA HIS A 7 -5.86 -10.56 11.10
C HIS A 7 -7.28 -10.39 10.52
N PRO A 8 -8.33 -11.05 11.04
CA PRO A 8 -9.68 -11.00 10.45
C PRO A 8 -10.25 -9.59 10.28
N ILE A 9 -9.89 -8.66 11.18
CA ILE A 9 -10.28 -7.25 11.08
C ILE A 9 -9.65 -6.58 9.85
N MET A 10 -8.39 -6.89 9.55
CA MET A 10 -7.70 -6.35 8.38
C MET A 10 -8.31 -6.92 7.10
N GLU A 11 -8.62 -8.21 7.08
CA GLU A 11 -9.30 -8.86 5.94
C GLU A 11 -10.66 -8.22 5.66
N GLN A 12 -11.48 -8.03 6.70
CA GLN A 12 -12.78 -7.36 6.56
C GLN A 12 -12.64 -5.91 6.13
N SER A 13 -11.67 -5.17 6.68
CA SER A 13 -11.42 -3.79 6.26
C SER A 13 -11.02 -3.71 4.78
N PHE A 14 -10.13 -4.58 4.33
CA PHE A 14 -9.76 -4.64 2.92
C PHE A 14 -10.93 -5.02 2.03
N ALA A 15 -11.77 -5.99 2.43
CA ALA A 15 -12.96 -6.34 1.67
C ALA A 15 -13.94 -5.17 1.51
N ILE A 16 -14.11 -4.34 2.54
CA ILE A 16 -14.94 -3.12 2.48
C ILE A 16 -14.33 -2.10 1.51
N ILE A 17 -13.01 -1.89 1.58
CA ILE A 17 -12.31 -0.97 0.65
C ILE A 17 -12.43 -1.48 -0.79
N ASP A 18 -12.25 -2.78 -1.02
CA ASP A 18 -12.38 -3.42 -2.32
C ASP A 18 -13.79 -3.20 -2.91
N GLN A 19 -14.83 -3.40 -2.10
CA GLN A 19 -16.22 -3.17 -2.51
C GLN A 19 -16.52 -1.71 -2.84
N GLN A 20 -15.99 -0.77 -2.05
CA GLN A 20 -16.29 0.65 -2.20
C GLN A 20 -15.49 1.33 -3.32
N ILE A 21 -14.26 0.89 -3.58
CA ILE A 21 -13.52 1.35 -4.77
C ILE A 21 -14.18 0.82 -6.05
N GLY A 22 -14.59 -0.45 -6.06
CA GLY A 22 -15.12 -1.08 -7.27
C GLY A 22 -14.08 -1.16 -8.38
N GLU A 23 -14.48 -0.83 -9.61
CA GLU A 23 -13.60 -0.86 -10.77
C GLU A 23 -12.56 0.27 -10.73
N HIS A 24 -11.29 -0.08 -10.95
CA HIS A 24 -10.18 0.87 -10.98
C HIS A 24 -9.16 0.49 -12.06
N GLN A 25 -8.32 1.45 -12.44
CA GLN A 25 -7.29 1.27 -13.48
C GLN A 25 -5.93 0.86 -12.93
N PHE A 26 -5.78 0.80 -11.60
CA PHE A 26 -4.53 0.36 -10.96
C PHE A 26 -4.18 -1.08 -11.31
N ASN A 27 -2.90 -1.31 -11.60
CA ASN A 27 -2.39 -2.67 -11.62
C ASN A 27 -2.36 -3.27 -10.20
N PRO A 28 -2.18 -4.60 -10.02
CA PRO A 28 -2.24 -5.22 -8.71
C PRO A 28 -1.27 -4.66 -7.66
N ALA A 29 -0.08 -4.23 -8.10
CA ALA A 29 0.94 -3.68 -7.19
C ALA A 29 0.61 -2.25 -6.75
N GLU A 30 0.12 -1.42 -7.68
CA GLU A 30 -0.39 -0.08 -7.38
C GLU A 30 -1.60 -0.15 -6.44
N TYR A 31 -2.55 -1.04 -6.74
CA TYR A 31 -3.75 -1.19 -5.93
C TYR A 31 -3.44 -1.63 -4.50
N ALA A 32 -2.46 -2.52 -4.31
CA ALA A 32 -2.01 -2.92 -2.98
C ALA A 32 -1.54 -1.72 -2.14
N ILE A 33 -0.87 -0.74 -2.76
CA ILE A 33 -0.44 0.50 -2.10
C ILE A 33 -1.63 1.42 -1.84
N VAL A 34 -2.48 1.67 -2.85
CA VAL A 34 -3.69 2.50 -2.73
C VAL A 34 -4.57 2.00 -1.59
N ARG A 35 -4.89 0.70 -1.58
CA ARG A 35 -5.70 0.05 -0.54
C ARG A 35 -5.08 0.20 0.84
N ARG A 36 -3.76 0.08 0.96
CA ARG A 36 -3.07 0.23 2.26
C ARG A 36 -3.11 1.67 2.77
N VAL A 37 -2.97 2.66 1.89
CA VAL A 37 -3.10 4.08 2.24
C VAL A 37 -4.52 4.36 2.75
N ILE A 38 -5.55 3.95 2.00
CA ILE A 38 -6.96 4.14 2.39
C ILE A 38 -7.26 3.45 3.72
N HIS A 39 -6.75 2.23 3.94
CA HIS A 39 -6.91 1.54 5.23
C HIS A 39 -6.35 2.33 6.41
N SER A 40 -5.22 3.02 6.22
CA SER A 40 -4.58 3.81 7.26
C SER A 40 -5.22 5.19 7.46
N THR A 41 -5.85 5.76 6.44
CA THR A 41 -6.41 7.12 6.47
C THR A 41 -7.93 7.17 6.54
N ALA A 42 -8.62 6.07 6.23
CA ALA A 42 -10.06 6.00 5.98
C ALA A 42 -10.57 6.96 4.89
N ASP A 43 -9.69 7.38 3.97
CA ASP A 43 -9.99 8.38 2.94
C ASP A 43 -9.84 7.80 1.53
N PHE A 44 -10.95 7.68 0.80
CA PHE A 44 -11.00 7.13 -0.55
C PHE A 44 -10.50 8.09 -1.62
N GLU A 45 -10.34 9.38 -1.32
CA GLU A 45 -9.82 10.36 -2.28
C GLU A 45 -8.40 10.02 -2.75
N PHE A 46 -7.64 9.26 -1.94
CA PHE A 46 -6.31 8.77 -2.32
C PHE A 46 -6.29 7.91 -3.59
N ALA A 47 -7.42 7.28 -3.97
CA ALA A 47 -7.54 6.60 -5.26
C ALA A 47 -7.43 7.57 -6.46
N GLN A 48 -7.63 8.87 -6.27
CA GLN A 48 -7.49 9.89 -7.30
C GLN A 48 -6.24 10.74 -7.14
N LEU A 49 -5.64 10.78 -5.95
CA LEU A 49 -4.48 11.61 -5.63
C LEU A 49 -3.14 10.90 -5.86
N LEU A 50 -3.09 9.57 -5.70
CA LEU A 50 -1.85 8.82 -5.86
C LEU A 50 -1.37 8.82 -7.31
N ARG A 51 -0.07 9.02 -7.50
CA ARG A 51 0.61 8.99 -8.81
C ARG A 51 1.85 8.12 -8.67
N PHE A 52 2.06 7.24 -9.65
CA PHE A 52 3.20 6.35 -9.71
C PHE A 52 4.04 6.73 -10.93
N SER A 53 5.33 6.99 -10.73
CA SER A 53 6.26 7.07 -11.86
C SER A 53 6.55 5.67 -12.38
N GLU A 54 7.03 5.60 -13.61
CA GLU A 54 7.53 4.35 -14.17
C GLU A 54 8.56 3.71 -13.21
N ASN A 55 8.46 2.40 -13.02
CA ASN A 55 9.35 1.59 -12.17
C ASN A 55 9.38 1.92 -10.66
N ALA A 56 8.60 2.88 -10.14
CA ALA A 56 8.65 3.29 -8.73
C ALA A 56 8.55 2.10 -7.75
N ILE A 57 7.58 1.23 -7.99
CA ILE A 57 7.32 0.06 -7.12
C ILE A 57 8.46 -0.97 -7.24
N ALA A 58 8.89 -1.28 -8.46
CA ALA A 58 9.95 -2.26 -8.70
C ALA A 58 11.29 -1.82 -8.09
N SER A 59 11.65 -0.54 -8.26
CA SER A 59 12.84 0.04 -7.65
C SER A 59 12.77 0.02 -6.13
N GLY A 60 11.61 0.35 -5.54
CA GLY A 60 11.39 0.27 -4.10
C GLY A 60 11.57 -1.15 -3.54
N ILE A 61 10.97 -2.16 -4.19
CA ILE A 61 11.11 -3.57 -3.80
C ILE A 61 12.58 -4.01 -3.87
N SER A 62 13.30 -3.65 -4.93
CA SER A 62 14.72 -3.97 -5.09
C SER A 62 15.57 -3.34 -3.97
N ALA A 63 15.36 -2.05 -3.69
CA ALA A 63 16.11 -1.33 -2.66
C ALA A 63 15.90 -1.94 -1.26
N LEU A 64 14.64 -2.26 -0.91
CA LEU A 64 14.29 -2.94 0.34
C LEU A 64 14.96 -4.32 0.44
N SER A 65 14.92 -5.11 -0.64
CA SER A 65 15.54 -6.44 -0.68
C SER A 65 17.06 -6.41 -0.51
N GLN A 66 17.70 -5.31 -0.91
CA GLN A 66 19.14 -5.07 -0.75
C GLN A 66 19.51 -4.47 0.61
N GLY A 67 18.53 -4.21 1.49
CA GLY A 67 18.79 -3.57 2.79
C GLY A 67 19.20 -2.10 2.68
N THR A 68 18.77 -1.41 1.62
CA THR A 68 19.02 0.03 1.46
C THR A 68 18.36 0.78 2.62
N PRO A 69 19.06 1.73 3.28
CA PRO A 69 18.49 2.49 4.38
C PRO A 69 17.21 3.25 3.98
N ILE A 70 16.20 3.22 4.85
CA ILE A 70 14.98 4.05 4.71
C ILE A 70 15.23 5.36 5.46
N VAL A 71 15.43 6.45 4.72
CA VAL A 71 15.56 7.79 5.30
C VAL A 71 14.17 8.38 5.49
N THR A 72 13.87 8.83 6.70
CA THR A 72 12.59 9.44 7.08
C THR A 72 12.85 10.85 7.61
N ASP A 73 11.94 11.78 7.30
CA ASP A 73 12.03 13.19 7.72
C ASP A 73 11.54 13.38 9.17
N VAL A 74 10.56 12.60 9.60
CA VAL A 74 9.99 12.65 10.96
C VAL A 74 10.12 11.31 11.68
N GLY A 75 10.31 11.38 13.00
CA GLY A 75 10.51 10.21 13.85
C GLY A 75 9.32 9.24 13.90
N MET A 76 8.09 9.70 13.65
CA MET A 76 6.90 8.84 13.68
C MET A 76 6.83 7.85 12.50
N VAL A 77 7.52 8.13 11.39
CA VAL A 77 7.54 7.25 10.21
C VAL A 77 8.61 6.16 10.36
N LYS A 78 9.65 6.43 11.15
CA LYS A 78 10.73 5.48 11.44
C LYS A 78 10.15 4.22 12.11
N GLN A 79 10.57 3.06 11.61
CA GLN A 79 10.28 1.75 12.22
C GLN A 79 11.17 1.48 13.43
#